data_AF-A0A931PNV7-F1
#
_entry.id   AF-A0A931PNV7-F1
#
_cell.length_a   1.000
_cell.length_b   1.000
_cell.length_c   1.000
_cell.angle_alpha   90.00
_cell.angle_beta   90.00
_cell.angle_gamma   90.00
#
_symmetry.space_group_name_H-M   'P 1'
#
loop_
_entity.id
_entity.type
_entity.pdbx_description
1 polymer ?
#
loop_
_entity_poly.entity_id
_entity_poly.type
_entity_poly.pdbx_seq_one_letter_code
_entity_poly.pdbx_strand_id
1 'polypeptide(L)' 'MNDNVVLRGLDINGAGTGGNGVRFLAGRSLHVEDCRIHGLTGKGIDAVALAGLTGRRG' A
#
# COMPACT_ATOMS: atom_id res chain seq x y z
N MET A 1 14.05 5.48 -9.88
CA MET A 1 13.56 5.68 -8.48
C MET A 1 14.21 4.62 -7.61
N ASN A 2 14.73 4.99 -6.44
CA ASN A 2 15.44 4.11 -5.50
C ASN A 2 14.72 4.02 -4.14
N ASP A 3 13.49 4.52 -4.05
CA ASP A 3 12.74 4.60 -2.80
C ASP A 3 12.29 3.20 -2.38
N ASN A 4 12.78 2.77 -1.22
CA ASN A 4 12.38 1.54 -0.57
C ASN A 4 11.76 1.89 0.79
N VAL A 5 10.46 1.69 0.93
CA VAL A 5 9.72 2.00 2.16
C VAL A 5 9.37 0.71 2.87
N VAL A 6 9.66 0.65 4.17
CA VAL A 6 9.29 -0.48 5.03
C VAL A 6 8.47 0.05 6.20
N LEU A 7 7.24 -0.46 6.34
CA LEU A 7 6.40 -0.28 7.52
C LEU A 7 6.41 -1.60 8.28
N ARG A 8 6.84 -1.58 9.55
CA ARG A 8 6.94 -2.79 10.38
C ARG A 8 6.40 -2.60 11.78
N GLY A 9 5.61 -3.55 12.25
CA GLY A 9 5.14 -3.60 13.65
C GLY A 9 4.19 -2.46 14.03
N LEU A 10 3.49 -1.87 13.06
CA LEU A 10 2.61 -0.73 13.28
C LEU A 10 1.17 -1.19 13.47
N ASP A 11 0.47 -0.55 14.42
CA ASP A 11 -0.99 -0.57 14.50
C ASP A 11 -1.53 0.75 13.91
N ILE A 12 -2.15 0.65 12.73
CA ILE A 12 -2.72 1.76 11.97
C ILE A 12 -4.24 1.66 12.08
N ASN A 13 -4.83 2.50 12.95
CA ASN A 13 -6.27 2.56 13.19
C ASN A 13 -6.87 3.86 12.64
N GLY A 14 -7.85 3.74 11.73
CA GLY A 14 -8.61 4.89 11.18
C GLY A 14 -9.70 5.45 12.11
N ALA A 15 -9.95 4.83 13.26
CA ALA A 15 -10.98 5.24 14.22
C ALA A 15 -12.41 5.38 13.63
N GLY A 16 -12.72 4.59 12.61
CA GLY A 16 -14.00 4.64 11.88
C GLY A 16 -14.13 5.84 10.95
N THR A 17 -13.04 6.57 10.72
CA THR A 17 -12.97 7.78 9.90
C THR A 17 -11.77 7.70 8.94
N GLY A 18 -11.71 8.63 7.99
CA GLY A 18 -10.56 8.71 7.07
C GLY A 18 -10.52 7.60 6.00
N GLY A 19 -9.93 7.93 4.85
CA GLY A 19 -9.92 7.10 3.65
C GLY A 19 -9.03 5.85 3.75
N ASN A 20 -7.99 5.77 2.91
CA ASN A 20 -7.12 4.58 2.87
C ASN A 20 -6.05 4.63 3.96
N GLY A 21 -5.66 3.47 4.51
CA GLY A 21 -4.61 3.37 5.52
C GLY A 21 -3.22 3.68 4.97
N VAL A 22 -2.79 2.93 3.95
CA VAL A 22 -1.56 3.19 3.20
C VAL A 22 -1.90 3.45 1.73
N ARG A 23 -1.40 4.54 1.16
CA ARG A 23 -1.50 4.81 -0.28
C ARG A 23 -0.12 4.81 -0.92
N PHE A 24 0.14 3.86 -1.80
CA PHE A 24 1.38 3.77 -2.56
C PHE A 24 1.14 4.23 -4.00
N LEU A 25 1.38 5.53 -4.23
CA LEU A 25 1.10 6.19 -5.51
C LEU A 25 2.26 6.10 -6.50
N ALA A 26 3.49 6.10 -5.99
CA ALA A 26 4.72 5.96 -6.75
C ALA A 26 5.86 5.53 -5.80
N GLY A 27 6.88 4.86 -6.34
CA GLY A 27 8.05 4.39 -5.61
C GLY A 27 8.58 3.09 -6.19
N ARG A 28 9.76 2.63 -5.74
CA ARG A 28 10.31 1.35 -6.22
C ARG A 28 9.68 0.17 -5.47
N SER A 29 9.58 0.24 -4.15
CA SER A 29 9.02 -0.83 -3.33
C SER A 29 8.42 -0.31 -2.03
N LEU A 30 7.35 -0.99 -1.59
CA LEU A 30 6.72 -0.85 -0.29
C LEU A 30 6.61 -2.24 0.35
N HIS A 31 7.19 -2.39 1.54
CA HIS A 31 7.06 -3.56 2.39
C HIS A 31 6.18 -3.20 3.58
N VAL A 32 5.16 -4.01 3.84
CA VAL A 32 4.26 -3.87 5.00
C VAL A 32 4.27 -5.19 5.74
N GLU A 33 4.90 -5.21 6.91
CA GLU A 33 5.27 -6.43 7.63
C GLU A 33 4.81 -6.33 9.09
N ASP A 34 4.17 -7.39 9.61
CA ASP A 34 3.69 -7.44 10.99
C ASP A 34 2.85 -6.22 11.42
N CYS A 35 2.08 -5.66 10.48
CA CYS A 35 1.22 -4.52 10.72
C CYS A 35 -0.23 -4.94 10.92
N ARG A 36 -0.93 -4.23 11.81
CA ARG A 36 -2.39 -4.26 11.91
C ARG A 36 -2.93 -2.99 11.26
N ILE A 37 -3.78 -3.11 10.24
CA ILE A 37 -4.39 -1.96 9.56
C ILE A 37 -5.91 -2.12 9.62
N HIS A 38 -6.59 -1.24 10.35
CA HIS A 38 -8.01 -1.42 10.64
C HIS A 38 -8.75 -0.10 10.92
N GLY A 39 -10.07 -0.19 11.06
CA GLY A 39 -10.92 0.94 11.44
C GLY A 39 -10.97 2.05 10.38
N LEU A 40 -10.74 1.74 9.11
CA LEU A 40 -10.75 2.69 7.98
C LEU A 40 -12.13 2.72 7.30
N THR A 41 -12.48 3.84 6.64
CA THR A 41 -13.64 3.87 5.74
C THR A 41 -13.28 3.59 4.28
N GLY A 42 -11.98 3.66 3.94
CA GLY A 42 -11.42 3.26 2.65
C GLY A 42 -10.71 1.90 2.69
N LYS A 43 -9.73 1.70 1.80
CA LYS A 43 -8.92 0.48 1.72
C LYS A 43 -7.84 0.46 2.80
N GLY A 44 -7.51 -0.74 3.31
CA GLY A 44 -6.32 -0.93 4.15
C GLY A 44 -5.04 -0.45 3.45
N ILE A 45 -4.80 -0.96 2.25
CA ILE A 45 -3.70 -0.56 1.38
C ILE A 45 -4.27 -0.29 -0.02
N ASP A 46 -3.91 0.86 -0.60
CA ASP A 46 -4.24 1.25 -1.97
C ASP A 46 -2.94 1.48 -2.74
N ALA A 47 -2.58 0.54 -3.60
CA ALA A 47 -1.36 0.59 -4.39
C ALA A 47 -1.70 0.71 -5.87
N VAL A 48 -1.08 1.68 -6.54
CA VAL A 48 -1.14 1.76 -8.00
C VAL A 48 -0.14 0.77 -8.55
N ALA A 49 -0.64 -0.38 -9.01
CA ALA A 49 0.15 -1.26 -9.86
C ALA A 49 0.08 -0.70 -11.28
N LEU A 50 1.22 -0.25 -11.82
CA LEU A 50 1.38 -0.21 -13.27
C LEU A 50 1.35 -1.68 -13.72
N ALA A 51 0.19 -2.15 -14.17
CA ALA A 51 0.08 -3.41 -14.87
C ALA A 51 0.99 -3.27 -16.10
N GLY A 52 2.20 -3.84 -15.99
CA GLY A 52 3.13 -3.88 -17.11
C GLY A 52 2.37 -4.42 -18.29
N LEU A 53 2.29 -3.62 -19.37
CA LEU A 53 1.71 -4.03 -20.63
C LEU A 53 2.43 -5.32 -21.02
N THR A 54 1.85 -6.46 -20.66
CA THR A 54 2.42 -7.76 -20.96
C THR A 54 2.17 -7.91 -22.45
N GLY A 55 3.17 -7.50 -23.23
CA GLY A 55 3.27 -7.86 -24.63
C GLY A 55 3.26 -9.37 -24.69
N ARG A 56 2.08 -9.95 -24.92
CA ARG A 56 1.92 -11.36 -25.25
C ARG A 56 2.55 -11.57 -26.61
N ARG A 57 3.87 -11.77 -26.63
CA ARG A 57 4.57 -12.36 -27.76
C ARG A 57 4.48 -13.87 -27.59
N GLY A 58 3.49 -14.45 -28.26
CA GLY A 58 3.33 -15.87 -28.51
C GLY A 58 2.57 -16.00 -29.80
#